data_AF-A0A821V8S2-F1
#
_entry.id   AF-A0A821V8S2-F1
#
_cell.length_a   1.000
_cell.length_b   1.000
_cell.length_c   1.000
_cell.angle_alpha   90.00
_cell.angle_beta   90.00
_cell.angle_gamma   90.00
#
_symmetry.space_group_name_H-M   'P 1'
#
loop_
_entity.id
_entity.type
_entity.pdbx_description
1 polymer ?
#
loop_
_entity_poly.entity_id
_entity_poly.type
_entity_poly.pdbx_seq_one_letter_code
_entity_poly.pdbx_strand_id
1 'polypeptide(L)'
;IHSSILHRLFDLITVQFDDKLDASKSGYRVDLTFLCDLYEKSFGLINLPSELTFRLAHMYILNGDQDNAIQIISNKLNSKLNDEIYHYLIKFVQLDSSLL
;
A
#
# COMPACT_ATOMS: atom_id res chain seq x y z
N ILE A 1 -6.17 7.57 -18.83
CA ILE A 1 -6.27 6.20 -18.25
C ILE A 1 -5.39 6.08 -17.01
N HIS A 2 -4.07 6.32 -17.10
CA HIS A 2 -3.13 6.26 -15.96
C HIS A 2 -3.57 7.05 -14.72
N SER A 3 -3.89 8.33 -14.89
CA SER A 3 -4.35 9.19 -13.80
C SER A 3 -5.64 8.69 -13.14
N SER A 4 -6.55 8.03 -13.87
CA SER A 4 -7.82 7.55 -13.28
C SER A 4 -7.64 6.31 -12.40
N ILE A 5 -6.68 5.43 -12.72
CA ILE A 5 -6.44 4.21 -11.93
C ILE A 5 -5.64 4.57 -10.68
N LEU A 6 -4.62 5.42 -10.82
CA LEU A 6 -3.83 5.91 -9.69
C LEU A 6 -4.70 6.69 -8.69
N HIS A 7 -5.56 7.60 -9.16
CA HIS A 7 -6.45 8.36 -8.27
C HIS A 7 -7.41 7.43 -7.51
N ARG A 8 -8.02 6.43 -8.18
CA ARG A 8 -8.91 5.47 -7.51
C ARG A 8 -8.18 4.60 -6.47
N LEU A 9 -6.96 4.18 -6.78
CA LEU A 9 -6.11 3.44 -5.85
C LEU A 9 -5.72 4.31 -4.65
N PHE A 10 -5.35 5.57 -4.90
CA PHE A 10 -5.05 6.56 -3.86
C PHE A 10 -6.25 6.79 -2.94
N ASP A 11 -7.42 7.04 -3.51
CA ASP A 11 -8.65 7.27 -2.74
C ASP A 11 -8.98 6.06 -1.86
N LEU A 12 -8.91 4.85 -2.42
CA LEU A 12 -9.22 3.62 -1.70
C LEU A 12 -8.25 3.37 -0.53
N ILE A 13 -6.96 3.58 -0.76
CA ILE A 13 -5.92 3.38 0.26
C ILE A 13 -5.98 4.49 1.34
N THR A 14 -6.32 5.71 0.96
CA THR A 14 -6.36 6.86 1.89
C THR A 14 -7.58 6.80 2.79
N VAL A 15 -8.76 6.49 2.24
CA VAL A 15 -10.00 6.34 3.02
C VAL A 15 -9.88 5.28 4.12
N GLN A 16 -9.13 4.20 3.87
CA GLN A 16 -8.94 3.13 4.88
C GLN A 16 -7.88 3.44 5.93
N PHE A 17 -7.04 4.46 5.74
CA PHE A 17 -6.03 4.82 6.74
C PHE A 17 -6.62 5.65 7.88
N ASP A 18 -7.67 6.43 7.60
CA ASP A 18 -8.33 7.29 8.59
C ASP A 18 -9.42 6.56 9.39
N ASP A 19 -10.06 5.55 8.79
CA ASP A 19 -11.02 4.69 9.49
C ASP A 19 -10.27 3.53 10.18
N LYS A 20 -10.15 3.57 11.51
CA LYS A 20 -9.71 2.42 12.32
C LYS A 20 -10.55 1.20 11.94
N LEU A 21 -9.92 0.26 11.24
CA LEU A 21 -10.59 -0.76 10.44
C LEU A 21 -11.40 -1.75 11.27
N ASP A 22 -12.70 -1.79 10.97
CA ASP A 22 -13.56 -2.92 11.25
C ASP A 22 -13.36 -3.93 10.10
N ALA A 23 -12.69 -5.06 10.39
CA ALA A 23 -12.22 -6.06 9.41
C ALA A 23 -13.34 -6.81 8.64
N SER A 24 -14.59 -6.36 8.76
CA SER A 24 -15.80 -7.04 8.29
C SER A 24 -16.25 -6.67 6.87
N LYS A 25 -15.62 -5.70 6.20
CA LYS A 25 -16.06 -5.24 4.87
C LYS A 25 -15.39 -5.99 3.71
N SER A 26 -15.88 -7.20 3.42
CA SER A 26 -15.38 -8.10 2.36
C SER A 26 -15.37 -7.50 0.93
N GLY A 27 -16.29 -6.61 0.60
CA GLY A 27 -16.37 -5.98 -0.73
C GLY A 27 -15.14 -5.12 -1.10
N TYR A 28 -14.52 -4.49 -0.11
CA TYR A 28 -13.38 -3.58 -0.34
C TYR A 28 -12.08 -4.32 -0.63
N ARG A 29 -11.93 -5.54 -0.09
CA ARG A 29 -10.78 -6.40 -0.40
C ARG A 29 -10.75 -6.73 -1.89
N VAL A 30 -11.91 -7.06 -2.45
CA VAL A 30 -12.05 -7.37 -3.88
C VAL A 30 -11.69 -6.16 -4.73
N ASP A 31 -12.15 -4.97 -4.35
CA ASP A 31 -11.85 -3.72 -5.08
C ASP A 31 -10.36 -3.33 -5.00
N LEU A 32 -9.72 -3.50 -3.83
CA LEU A 32 -8.30 -3.20 -3.65
C LEU A 32 -7.43 -4.14 -4.49
N THR A 33 -7.65 -5.46 -4.38
CA THR A 33 -6.90 -6.45 -5.17
C THR A 33 -7.08 -6.20 -6.66
N PHE A 34 -8.31 -5.92 -7.11
CA PHE A 34 -8.58 -5.60 -8.50
C PHE A 34 -7.83 -4.34 -8.99
N LEU A 35 -7.84 -3.26 -8.21
CA LEU A 35 -7.14 -2.02 -8.59
C LEU A 35 -5.62 -2.18 -8.55
N CYS A 36 -5.08 -2.93 -7.59
CA CYS A 36 -3.67 -3.29 -7.53
C CYS A 36 -3.25 -4.11 -8.76
N ASP A 37 -4.00 -5.15 -9.12
CA ASP A 37 -3.74 -5.97 -10.30
C ASP A 37 -3.79 -5.16 -11.60
N LEU A 38 -4.78 -4.27 -11.70
CA LEU A 38 -4.94 -3.39 -12.86
C LEU A 38 -3.77 -2.40 -12.97
N TYR A 39 -3.34 -1.84 -11.84
CA TYR A 39 -2.20 -0.93 -11.77
C TYR A 39 -0.89 -1.66 -12.09
N GLU A 40 -0.65 -2.83 -11.49
CA GLU A 40 0.51 -3.68 -11.75
C GLU A 40 0.64 -3.99 -13.25
N LYS A 41 -0.44 -4.49 -13.87
CA LYS A 41 -0.46 -4.82 -15.30
C LYS A 41 -0.19 -3.63 -16.21
N SER A 42 -0.62 -2.44 -15.80
CA SER A 42 -0.55 -1.25 -16.65
C SER A 42 0.75 -0.45 -16.45
N PHE A 43 1.28 -0.43 -15.22
CA PHE A 43 2.32 0.51 -14.79
C PHE A 43 3.40 -0.09 -13.91
N GLY A 44 3.17 -1.27 -13.30
CA GLY A 44 4.05 -1.86 -12.30
C GLY A 44 3.97 -1.14 -10.94
N LEU A 45 3.73 -1.88 -9.87
CA LEU A 45 3.63 -1.38 -8.49
C LEU A 45 4.94 -0.77 -7.99
N ILE A 46 6.08 -1.13 -8.58
CA ILE A 46 7.38 -0.50 -8.30
C ILE A 46 7.38 1.02 -8.57
N ASN A 47 6.52 1.48 -9.48
CA ASN A 47 6.38 2.87 -9.85
C ASN A 47 5.40 3.66 -8.97
N LEU A 48 4.82 3.03 -7.94
CA LEU A 48 4.00 3.77 -6.97
C LEU A 48 4.85 4.81 -6.23
N PRO A 49 4.29 6.00 -5.93
CA PRO A 49 4.89 6.93 -4.99
C PRO A 49 5.21 6.25 -3.65
N SER A 50 6.29 6.66 -2.99
CA SER A 50 6.76 6.04 -1.75
C SER A 50 5.66 5.99 -0.69
N GLU A 51 4.94 7.09 -0.49
CA GLU A 51 3.79 7.14 0.41
C GLU A 51 2.76 6.03 0.14
N LEU A 52 2.34 5.87 -1.13
CA LEU A 52 1.35 4.89 -1.51
C LEU A 52 1.87 3.46 -1.39
N THR A 53 3.15 3.22 -1.67
CA THR A 53 3.77 1.91 -1.45
C THR A 53 3.65 1.48 0.01
N PHE A 54 4.01 2.35 0.96
CA PHE A 54 3.98 2.00 2.39
C PHE A 54 2.56 1.93 2.94
N ARG A 55 1.63 2.76 2.47
CA ARG A 55 0.21 2.64 2.84
C ARG A 55 -0.41 1.33 2.31
N LEU A 56 -0.07 0.94 1.07
CA LEU A 56 -0.51 -0.34 0.51
C LEU A 56 0.08 -1.54 1.27
N ALA A 57 1.34 -1.46 1.67
CA ALA A 57 1.97 -2.49 2.50
C ALA A 57 1.25 -2.65 3.85
N HIS A 58 0.88 -1.54 4.50
CA HIS A 58 0.13 -1.58 5.76
C HIS A 58 -1.24 -2.23 5.58
N MET A 59 -1.92 -1.93 4.48
CA MET A 59 -3.18 -2.57 4.11
C MET A 59 -3.04 -4.08 3.89
N TYR A 60 -1.94 -4.54 3.27
CA TYR A 60 -1.66 -5.96 3.14
C TYR A 60 -1.48 -6.62 4.52
N ILE A 61 -0.76 -6.00 5.45
CA ILE A 61 -0.61 -6.49 6.83
C ILE A 61 -1.95 -6.58 7.55
N LEU A 62 -2.76 -5.52 7.52
CA LEU A 62 -4.10 -5.52 8.13
C LEU A 62 -5.00 -6.61 7.53
N ASN A 63 -4.74 -7.00 6.28
CA ASN A 63 -5.46 -8.07 5.62
C ASN A 63 -4.90 -9.48 5.87
N GLY A 64 -3.84 -9.61 6.66
CA GLY A 64 -3.15 -10.88 6.93
C GLY A 64 -2.25 -11.35 5.79
N ASP A 65 -1.97 -10.49 4.81
CA ASP A 65 -1.18 -10.79 3.62
C ASP A 65 0.24 -10.23 3.76
N GLN A 66 0.98 -10.75 4.73
CA GLN A 66 2.32 -10.24 5.05
C GLN A 66 3.31 -10.43 3.90
N ASP A 67 3.18 -11.49 3.10
CA ASP A 67 4.09 -11.78 2.00
C ASP A 67 4.05 -10.67 0.93
N ASN A 68 2.85 -10.23 0.54
CA ASN A 68 2.70 -9.12 -0.41
C ASN A 68 3.17 -7.78 0.17
N ALA A 69 2.97 -7.56 1.48
CA ALA A 69 3.50 -6.37 2.17
C ALA A 69 5.04 -6.32 2.12
N ILE A 70 5.70 -7.44 2.43
CA ILE A 70 7.17 -7.55 2.40
C ILE A 70 7.68 -7.40 0.97
N GLN A 71 7.01 -8.02 0.00
CA GLN A 71 7.41 -7.97 -1.40
C GLN A 71 7.39 -6.54 -1.93
N ILE A 72 6.30 -5.78 -1.70
CA ILE A 72 6.18 -4.43 -2.24
C ILE A 72 7.18 -3.45 -1.58
N ILE A 73 7.41 -3.58 -0.27
CA ILE A 73 8.42 -2.79 0.43
C ILE A 73 9.81 -3.12 -0.11
N SER A 74 10.13 -4.42 -0.24
CA SER A 74 11.43 -4.88 -0.72
C SER A 74 11.72 -4.38 -2.14
N ASN A 75 10.73 -4.45 -3.03
CA ASN A 75 10.83 -3.91 -4.39
C ASN A 75 11.10 -2.40 -4.38
N LYS A 76 10.46 -1.65 -3.48
CA LYS A 76 10.66 -0.21 -3.35
C LYS A 76 12.05 0.15 -2.82
N LEU A 77 12.55 -0.60 -1.82
CA LEU A 77 13.89 -0.41 -1.29
C LEU A 77 14.97 -0.70 -2.35
N ASN A 78 14.72 -1.69 -3.21
CA ASN A 78 15.63 -2.08 -4.29
C ASN A 78 15.59 -1.15 -5.51
N SER A 79 14.54 -0.33 -5.70
CA SER A 79 14.40 0.48 -6.91
C SER A 79 15.33 1.69 -6.95
N LYS A 80 15.49 2.40 -5.81
CA LYS A 80 16.46 3.47 -5.55
C LYS A 80 16.17 4.08 -4.19
N LEU A 81 16.95 3.70 -3.18
CA LEU A 81 16.80 4.21 -1.82
C LEU A 81 17.02 5.74 -1.76
N ASN A 82 16.15 6.46 -1.06
CA ASN A 82 16.24 7.91 -0.85
C ASN A 82 15.61 8.31 0.50
N ASP A 83 15.76 9.59 0.88
CA ASP A 83 15.26 10.11 2.16
C ASP A 83 13.73 9.99 2.29
N GLU A 84 13.00 10.09 1.18
CA GLU A 84 11.55 9.92 1.17
C GLU A 84 11.15 8.49 1.55
N ILE A 85 11.82 7.49 0.97
CA ILE A 85 11.59 6.07 1.29
C ILE A 85 11.92 5.81 2.76
N TYR A 86 13.02 6.36 3.29
CA TYR A 86 13.35 6.24 4.71
C TYR A 86 12.29 6.86 5.62
N HIS A 87 11.82 8.07 5.29
CA HIS A 87 10.77 8.75 6.05
C HIS A 87 9.50 7.90 6.15
N TYR A 88 9.05 7.32 5.04
CA TYR A 88 7.85 6.48 5.06
C TYR A 88 8.08 5.10 5.66
N LEU A 89 9.27 4.50 5.53
CA LEU A 89 9.64 3.27 6.22
C LEU A 89 9.62 3.46 7.75
N ILE A 90 10.19 4.57 8.25
CA ILE A 90 10.16 4.88 9.69
C ILE A 90 8.72 5.04 10.18
N LYS A 91 7.89 5.80 9.46
CA LYS A 91 6.47 5.95 9.78
C LYS A 91 5.73 4.62 9.79
N PHE A 92 5.99 3.77 8.82
CA PHE A 92 5.40 2.43 8.70
C PHE A 92 5.75 1.57 9.91
N VAL A 93 7.04 1.49 10.26
CA VAL A 93 7.50 0.74 11.45
C VAL A 93 6.91 1.32 12.74
N GLN A 94 6.78 2.64 12.85
CA GLN A 94 6.17 3.29 14.03
C GLN A 94 4.68 2.96 14.18
N LEU A 95 3.92 2.92 13.08
CA LEU A 95 2.50 2.56 13.11
C LEU A 95 2.32 1.10 13.56
N ASP A 96 3.11 0.18 13.02
CA ASP A 96 3.05 -1.24 13.41
C ASP A 96 3.66 -1.50 14.80
N SER A 97 4.58 -0.65 15.28
CA SER A 97 5.18 -0.80 16.62
C SER A 97 4.18 -0.60 17.77
N SER A 98 3.00 -0.02 17.49
CA SER A 98 1.91 0.09 18.46
C SER A 98 1.21 -1.24 18.76
N LEU A 99 1.57 -2.32 18.06
CA LEU A 99 1.06 -3.69 18.24
C LEU A 99 2.03 -4.63 19.00
N LEU A 100 3.23 -4.15 19.39
CA LEU A 100 4.22 -4.92 20.16
C LEU A 100 4.22 -4.57 21.65
#